data_AF-A0AAD4VQ90-F1
#
_entry.id   AF-A0AAD4VQ90-F1
#
_cell.length_a   1.000
_cell.length_b   1.000
_cell.length_c   1.000
_cell.angle_alpha   90.00
_cell.angle_beta   90.00
_cell.angle_gamma   90.00
#
_symmetry.space_group_name_H-M   'P 1'
#
loop_
_entity.id
_entity.type
_entity.pdbx_description
1 polymer ?
#
loop_
_entity_poly.entity_id
_entity_poly.type
_entity_poly.pdbx_seq_one_letter_code
_entity_poly.pdbx_strand_id
1 'polypeptide(L)'
;MASSVEIGGSWSTQEDIALSESWVNVSHDPITGNEMKFHHMWSKIHGEFCQRSGSIRTEMTLSSRWKLLNKELGKWRNALTKARENIRSGANLSDEVKYF
;
A
#
# COMPACT_ATOMS: atom_id res chain seq x y z
N MET A 1 -25.15 -13.05 -20.80
CA MET A 1 -25.42 -12.76 -19.37
C MET A 1 -24.92 -13.92 -18.54
N ALA A 2 -23.91 -13.65 -17.72
CA ALA A 2 -23.53 -14.34 -16.48
C ALA A 2 -22.24 -13.65 -16.03
N SER A 3 -22.35 -12.54 -15.30
CA SER A 3 -21.20 -11.99 -14.58
C SER A 3 -21.03 -12.91 -13.37
N SER A 4 -20.22 -13.96 -13.52
CA SER A 4 -19.85 -14.83 -12.41
C SER A 4 -19.12 -13.95 -11.39
N VAL A 5 -19.85 -13.58 -10.35
CA VAL A 5 -19.30 -12.92 -9.18
C VAL A 5 -18.37 -13.95 -8.53
N GLU A 6 -17.07 -13.82 -8.81
CA GLU A 6 -16.01 -14.66 -8.24
C GLU A 6 -15.89 -14.34 -6.74
N ILE A 7 -16.73 -14.97 -5.93
CA ILE A 7 -16.62 -14.97 -4.48
C ILE A 7 -15.38 -15.80 -4.13
N GLY A 8 -14.20 -15.16 -4.12
CA GLY A 8 -12.93 -15.78 -3.73
C GLY A 8 -11.86 -15.90 -4.80
N GLY A 9 -11.93 -15.12 -5.89
CA GLY A 9 -10.88 -15.06 -6.90
C GLY A 9 -9.54 -14.51 -6.37
N SER A 10 -8.45 -14.85 -7.06
CA SER A 10 -7.11 -14.27 -6.80
C SER A 10 -7.15 -12.73 -6.82
N TRP A 11 -6.30 -12.07 -6.03
CA TRP A 11 -6.23 -10.61 -6.03
C TRP A 11 -5.62 -10.10 -7.33
N SER A 12 -6.35 -9.23 -8.02
CA SER A 12 -5.82 -8.54 -9.20
C SER A 12 -4.98 -7.33 -8.82
N THR A 13 -4.11 -6.88 -9.73
CA THR A 13 -3.34 -5.65 -9.55
C THR A 13 -4.26 -4.43 -9.39
N GLN A 14 -5.37 -4.38 -10.13
CA GLN A 14 -6.36 -3.32 -10.02
C GLN A 14 -7.02 -3.29 -8.63
N GLU A 15 -7.31 -4.44 -8.04
CA GLU A 15 -7.81 -4.52 -6.67
C GLU A 15 -6.76 -4.07 -5.64
N ASP A 16 -5.48 -4.42 -5.84
CA ASP A 16 -4.40 -3.95 -4.96
C ASP A 16 -4.21 -2.43 -5.03
N ILE A 17 -4.31 -1.84 -6.23
CA ILE A 17 -4.27 -0.40 -6.43
C ILE A 17 -5.46 0.25 -5.72
N ALA A 18 -6.68 -0.24 -5.97
CA ALA A 18 -7.88 0.30 -5.34
C ALA A 18 -7.81 0.22 -3.81
N LEU A 19 -7.33 -0.90 -3.25
CA LEU A 19 -7.15 -1.05 -1.81
C LEU A 19 -6.11 -0.06 -1.25
N SER A 20 -5.03 0.19 -1.98
CA SER A 20 -3.98 1.14 -1.59
C SER A 20 -4.50 2.57 -1.59
N GLU A 21 -5.25 2.95 -2.62
CA GLU A 21 -5.86 4.28 -2.72
C GLU A 21 -6.92 4.50 -1.64
N SER A 22 -7.79 3.53 -1.40
CA SER A 22 -8.78 3.59 -0.31
C SER A 22 -8.13 3.72 1.06
N TRP A 23 -7.05 2.97 1.31
CA TRP A 23 -6.28 3.11 2.56
C TRP A 23 -5.72 4.51 2.71
N VAL A 24 -5.07 5.05 1.68
CA VAL A 24 -4.47 6.40 1.70
C VAL A 24 -5.54 7.47 1.92
N ASN A 25 -6.68 7.37 1.24
CA ASN A 25 -7.78 8.32 1.37
C ASN A 25 -8.30 8.37 2.82
N VAL A 26 -8.55 7.20 3.41
CA VAL A 26 -9.07 7.11 4.79
C VAL A 26 -8.01 7.49 5.84
N SER A 27 -6.74 7.11 5.64
CA SER A 27 -5.69 7.36 6.63
C SER A 27 -5.27 8.83 6.71
N HIS A 28 -5.45 9.60 5.63
CA HIS A 28 -5.12 11.03 5.56
C HIS A 28 -6.34 11.94 5.75
N ASP A 29 -7.54 11.39 5.98
CA ASP A 29 -8.72 12.19 6.26
C ASP A 29 -8.57 12.88 7.64
N PRO A 30 -8.48 14.23 7.66
CA PRO A 30 -8.23 15.01 8.88
C PRO A 30 -9.36 14.91 9.91
N ILE A 31 -10.57 14.53 9.49
CA ILE A 31 -11.73 14.36 10.37
C ILE A 31 -11.64 13.02 11.12
N THR A 32 -10.93 12.05 10.54
CA THR A 32 -11.00 10.66 10.97
C THR A 32 -9.71 10.16 11.65
N GLY A 33 -8.59 10.85 11.47
CA GLY A 33 -7.27 10.38 11.91
C GLY A 33 -7.02 10.32 13.42
N ASN A 34 -7.67 11.13 14.25
CA ASN A 34 -7.24 11.31 15.64
C ASN A 34 -7.81 10.30 16.67
N GLU A 35 -8.95 9.65 16.41
CA GLU A 35 -9.60 8.76 17.41
C GLU A 35 -10.30 7.52 16.83
N MET A 36 -10.10 7.20 15.54
CA MET A 36 -10.83 6.11 14.91
C MET A 36 -10.32 4.73 15.37
N LYS A 37 -11.20 3.95 16.01
CA LYS A 37 -10.94 2.54 16.33
C LYS A 37 -10.63 1.74 15.07
N PHE A 38 -9.72 0.78 15.17
CA PHE A 38 -9.26 -0.06 14.04
C PHE A 38 -10.40 -0.69 13.22
N HIS A 39 -11.48 -1.13 13.86
CA HIS A 39 -12.66 -1.66 13.17
C HIS A 39 -13.37 -0.61 12.29
N HIS A 40 -13.59 0.60 12.80
CA HIS A 40 -14.20 1.69 12.03
C HIS A 40 -13.32 2.10 10.84
N MET A 41 -11.99 2.00 10.98
CA MET A 41 -11.06 2.27 9.88
C MET A 41 -11.28 1.31 8.71
N TRP A 42 -11.34 0.00 9.01
CA TRP A 42 -11.57 -1.00 7.97
C TRP A 42 -12.94 -0.90 7.33
N SER A 43 -13.96 -0.50 8.10
CA SER A 43 -15.30 -0.25 7.56
C SER A 43 -15.32 0.89 6.54
N LYS A 44 -14.66 2.02 6.84
CA LYS A 44 -14.50 3.13 5.88
C LYS A 44 -13.70 2.72 4.65
N ILE A 45 -12.58 2.03 4.84
CA ILE A 45 -11.72 1.57 3.74
C ILE A 45 -12.48 0.60 2.84
N HIS A 46 -13.27 -0.29 3.42
CA HIS A 46 -14.12 -1.22 2.68
C HIS A 46 -15.18 -0.51 1.85
N GLY A 47 -15.85 0.49 2.42
CA GLY A 47 -16.80 1.34 1.69
C GLY A 47 -16.16 2.02 0.47
N GLU A 48 -15.03 2.68 0.66
CA GLU A 48 -14.25 3.33 -0.41
C GLU A 48 -13.78 2.32 -1.46
N PHE A 49 -13.28 1.17 -1.03
CA PHE A 49 -12.81 0.09 -1.91
C PHE A 49 -13.95 -0.48 -2.76
N CYS A 50 -15.11 -0.77 -2.18
CA CYS A 50 -16.26 -1.29 -2.91
C CYS A 50 -16.75 -0.31 -3.98
N GLN A 51 -16.78 0.99 -3.67
CA GLN A 51 -17.14 2.03 -4.65
C GLN A 51 -16.16 2.08 -5.83
N ARG A 52 -14.86 1.92 -5.56
CA ARG A 52 -13.81 2.02 -6.58
C ARG A 52 -13.65 0.76 -7.43
N SER A 53 -13.81 -0.41 -6.83
CA SER A 53 -13.50 -1.71 -7.47
C SER A 53 -14.74 -2.47 -7.97
N GLY A 54 -15.93 -2.17 -7.44
CA GLY A 54 -17.12 -3.02 -7.63
C GLY A 54 -16.98 -4.42 -7.00
N SER A 55 -15.94 -4.65 -6.19
CA SER A 55 -15.61 -5.94 -5.61
C SER A 55 -16.48 -6.23 -4.38
N ILE A 56 -16.81 -7.50 -4.20
CA ILE A 56 -17.64 -8.03 -3.10
C ILE A 56 -16.81 -8.57 -1.93
N ARG A 57 -15.50 -8.33 -1.93
CA ARG A 57 -14.59 -8.76 -0.86
C ARG A 57 -14.97 -8.13 0.48
N THR A 58 -14.68 -8.81 1.58
CA THR A 58 -15.04 -8.39 2.94
C THR A 58 -13.92 -7.61 3.62
N GLU A 59 -14.25 -6.79 4.63
CA GLU A 59 -13.27 -6.09 5.49
C GLU A 59 -12.11 -7.00 5.97
N MET A 60 -12.44 -8.24 6.35
CA MET A 60 -11.46 -9.22 6.80
C MET A 60 -10.47 -9.62 5.70
N THR A 61 -10.95 -9.81 4.47
CA THR A 61 -10.08 -10.15 3.33
C THR A 61 -9.21 -8.96 2.92
N LEU A 62 -9.75 -7.74 2.96
CA LEU A 62 -9.01 -6.50 2.68
C LEU A 62 -7.89 -6.30 3.70
N SER A 63 -8.18 -6.42 5.00
CA SER A 63 -7.19 -6.26 6.06
C SER A 63 -6.06 -7.30 5.97
N SER A 64 -6.41 -8.54 5.64
CA SER A 64 -5.45 -9.61 5.42
C SER A 64 -4.56 -9.32 4.20
N ARG A 65 -5.15 -8.86 3.08
CA ARG A 65 -4.39 -8.49 1.88
C ARG A 65 -3.49 -7.29 2.12
N TRP A 66 -3.98 -6.27 2.81
CA TRP A 66 -3.22 -5.08 3.14
C TRP A 66 -1.98 -5.39 3.97
N LYS A 67 -2.07 -6.32 4.94
CA LYS A 67 -0.90 -6.78 5.71
C LYS A 67 0.21 -7.32 4.81
N LEU A 68 -0.15 -8.06 3.76
CA LEU A 68 0.81 -8.57 2.78
C LEU A 68 1.37 -7.44 1.91
N LEU A 69 0.52 -6.57 1.36
CA LEU A 69 0.94 -5.41 0.56
C LEU A 69 1.89 -4.51 1.34
N ASN A 70 1.56 -4.16 2.58
CA ASN A 70 2.41 -3.30 3.41
C ASN A 70 3.78 -3.91 3.69
N LYS A 71 3.88 -5.23 3.80
CA LYS A 71 5.16 -5.94 3.93
C LYS A 71 6.02 -5.76 2.68
N GLU A 72 5.44 -5.96 1.50
CA GLU A 72 6.15 -5.79 0.23
C GLU A 72 6.52 -4.32 -0.04
N LEU A 73 5.61 -3.39 0.25
CA LEU A 73 5.89 -1.95 0.21
C LEU A 73 7.03 -1.55 1.18
N GLY A 74 7.10 -2.18 2.36
CA GLY A 74 8.19 -2.00 3.30
C GLY A 74 9.55 -2.44 2.74
N LYS A 75 9.62 -3.60 2.07
CA LYS A 75 10.83 -4.05 1.39
C LYS A 75 11.25 -3.07 0.29
N TRP A 76 10.28 -2.62 -0.52
CA TRP A 76 10.53 -1.63 -1.58
C TRP A 76 11.08 -0.32 -1.01
N ARG A 77 10.48 0.22 0.07
CA ARG A 77 10.98 1.42 0.76
C ARG A 77 12.42 1.23 1.24
N ASN A 78 12.72 0.10 1.87
CA ASN A 78 14.08 -0.20 2.35
C ASN A 78 15.08 -0.31 1.21
N ALA A 79 14.72 -0.97 0.11
CA ALA A 79 15.56 -1.08 -1.08
C ALA A 79 15.82 0.30 -1.71
N LEU A 80 14.78 1.14 -1.79
CA LEU A 80 14.89 2.52 -2.29
C LEU A 80 15.81 3.38 -1.41
N THR A 81 15.69 3.28 -0.09
CA THR A 81 16.58 3.99 0.84
C THR A 81 18.03 3.56 0.64
N LYS A 82 18.31 2.25 0.58
CA LYS A 82 19.66 1.72 0.33
C LYS A 82 20.23 2.18 -1.01
N ALA A 83 19.42 2.18 -2.06
CA ALA A 83 19.85 2.67 -3.37
C ALA A 83 20.23 4.16 -3.32
N ARG A 84 19.44 4.98 -2.62
CA ARG A 84 19.73 6.41 -2.41
C ARG A 84 21.00 6.62 -1.59
N GLU A 85 21.23 5.84 -0.54
CA GLU A 85 22.44 5.89 0.26
C GLU A 85 23.69 5.46 -0.51
N ASN A 86 23.59 4.41 -1.34
CA ASN A 86 24.68 3.97 -2.20
C ASN A 86 25.07 5.04 -3.23
N ILE A 87 24.09 5.72 -3.84
CA ILE A 87 24.35 6.86 -4.75
C ILE A 87 25.10 7.97 -3.99
N ARG A 88 24.67 8.30 -2.77
CA ARG A 88 25.34 9.30 -1.93
C ARG A 88 26.76 8.88 -1.54
N SER A 89 26.98 7.60 -1.23
CA SER A 89 28.31 7.07 -0.91
C SER A 89 29.22 7.05 -2.15
N GLY A 90 28.69 6.73 -3.32
CA GLY A 90 29.43 6.76 -4.58
C GLY A 90 29.83 8.18 -5.01
N ALA A 91 29.01 9.18 -4.69
CA ALA A 91 29.36 10.60 -4.88
C ALA A 91 30.49 11.07 -3.94
N ASN A 92 30.66 10.45 -2.77
CA ASN A 92 31.76 10.77 -1.86
C ASN A 92 33.07 10.05 -2.23
N LEU A 93 33.01 9.00 -3.06
CA LEU A 93 34.18 8.24 -3.53
C LEU A 93 34.88 8.90 -4.72
N SER A 94 34.32 9.96 -5.32
CA SER A 94 34.96 10.68 -6.43
C SER A 94 36.07 11.66 -6.01
N ASP A 95 36.35 11.82 -4.72
CA ASP A 95 37.37 12.78 -4.22
C ASP A 95 38.59 12.14 -3.54
N GLU A 96 38.81 10.83 -3.68
CA GLU A 96 40.09 10.19 -3.28
C GLU A 96 40.92 9.74 -4.50
N VAL A 97 41.21 10.67 -5.41
CA VAL A 97 42.37 10.54 -6.29
C VAL A 97 43.56 11.21 -5.60
N LYS A 98 44.40 10.36 -5.00
CA LYS A 98 45.71 10.68 -4.41
C LYS A 98 46.60 11.44 -5.40
N TYR A 99 47.12 12.59 -4.99
CA TYR A 99 48.40 13.09 -5.49
C TYR A 99 49.49 12.67 -4.50
N PHE A 100 50.32 11.72 -4.91
CA PHE A 100 51.63 11.47 -4.32
C PHE A 100 52.61 12.58 -4.73
#